data_AF-A0A849WJK6-F1
#
_entry.id   AF-A0A849WJK6-F1
#
_cell.length_a   1.000
_cell.length_b   1.000
_cell.length_c   1.000
_cell.angle_alpha   90.00
_cell.angle_beta   90.00
_cell.angle_gamma   90.00
#
_symmetry.space_group_name_H-M   'P 1'
#
loop_
_entity.id
_entity.type
_entity.pdbx_description
1 polymer ?
#
loop_
_entity_poly.entity_id
_entity_poly.type
_entity_poly.pdbx_seq_one_letter_code
_entity_poly.pdbx_strand_id
1 'polypeptide(L)'
;MKILFFLLVFAYSILPCFAQDNAMEILIKSDHIRAAESWGFYIDILDYKDSKILTHNKYQVTSRTFGVYPDAIYKSTVFALQPKNVAGQKTLKNGQVYWQFFPSTKNLVRISGAQRMSGQVNAADIASSNYRNDYVPSLVSEKEIVLQKECYKLELVQKNPDVAYYKLLYWVEKGTYHPVKVQYYAVSGKHLKTAYYRDFKMAMGRLKPHEIFIVDPLEENQATRMIYSGIHEENMPEHFFSKDSLATLNRPLFEDNKEISAEEIIQEADKKRCSDNWKFHLTVYEFHPQEGKSEPKMVSRDEYVCRTKIFENTSKCYAEFLAPKSVKGQKLLREGRVFWLFIPGTKNIVRISASQKLSGQATAGDIASTDFLEDYEAKIVGSEKVFKHDCYKLELIAKDENVAYQKLFYWVDKENFYPRKIEYYALSGKHLKTGYYKDFKALKNGEEKAHELFLLDPINKDYATRILYSNIEMEESPEYLFRKENLK
;
A
#
# COMPACT_ATOMS: atom_id res chain seq x y z
N MET A 1 -1.01 -72.77 -49.16
CA MET A 1 -1.77 -71.72 -49.87
C MET A 1 -1.82 -70.50 -48.95
N LYS A 2 -1.00 -69.47 -49.21
CA LYS A 2 -0.89 -68.25 -48.38
C LYS A 2 -1.93 -67.24 -48.87
N ILE A 3 -2.79 -66.75 -47.99
CA ILE A 3 -3.74 -65.66 -48.27
C ILE A 3 -3.15 -64.37 -47.68
N LEU A 4 -3.06 -63.35 -48.54
CA LEU A 4 -2.50 -62.03 -48.30
C LEU A 4 -3.58 -61.14 -47.64
N PHE A 5 -3.30 -60.56 -46.48
CA PHE A 5 -4.18 -59.58 -45.84
C PHE A 5 -3.68 -58.16 -46.16
N PHE A 6 -4.50 -57.38 -46.87
CA PHE A 6 -4.25 -55.96 -47.17
C PHE A 6 -4.88 -55.13 -46.04
N LEU A 7 -4.08 -54.34 -45.33
CA LEU A 7 -4.50 -53.53 -44.19
C LEU A 7 -4.71 -52.08 -44.66
N LEU A 8 -5.96 -51.63 -44.67
CA LEU A 8 -6.38 -50.30 -45.10
C LEU A 8 -6.41 -49.37 -43.87
N VAL A 9 -5.50 -48.40 -43.81
CA VAL A 9 -5.41 -47.42 -42.73
C VAL A 9 -6.30 -46.22 -43.06
N PHE A 10 -7.42 -46.06 -42.34
CA PHE A 10 -8.21 -44.82 -42.33
C PHE A 10 -7.57 -43.84 -41.34
N ALA A 11 -7.01 -42.74 -41.84
CA ALA A 11 -6.57 -41.62 -41.01
C ALA A 11 -7.79 -40.77 -40.60
N TYR A 12 -8.23 -40.91 -39.34
CA TYR A 12 -9.15 -39.97 -38.72
C TYR A 12 -8.40 -38.68 -38.36
N SER A 13 -8.70 -37.59 -39.06
CA SER A 13 -8.30 -36.24 -38.67
C SER A 13 -9.19 -35.77 -37.53
N ILE A 14 -8.65 -35.78 -36.30
CA ILE A 14 -9.30 -35.18 -35.14
C ILE A 14 -9.03 -33.67 -35.22
N LEU A 15 -10.01 -32.90 -35.71
CA LEU A 15 -10.03 -31.46 -35.49
C LEU A 15 -10.44 -31.20 -34.03
N PRO A 16 -9.69 -30.40 -33.26
CA PRO A 16 -10.13 -29.98 -31.93
C PRO A 16 -11.37 -29.09 -32.07
N CYS A 17 -12.51 -29.61 -31.63
CA CYS A 17 -13.72 -28.83 -31.42
C CYS A 17 -13.45 -27.86 -30.26
N PHE A 18 -13.23 -26.57 -30.55
CA PHE A 18 -13.24 -25.55 -29.51
C PHE A 18 -14.68 -25.43 -29.01
N ALA A 19 -14.95 -25.92 -27.81
CA ALA A 19 -16.23 -25.73 -27.15
C ALA A 19 -16.44 -24.22 -26.94
N GLN A 20 -17.52 -23.70 -27.52
CA GLN A 20 -17.92 -22.30 -27.34
C GLN A 20 -18.50 -22.15 -25.94
N ASP A 21 -17.88 -21.30 -25.11
CA ASP A 21 -18.33 -21.10 -23.74
C ASP A 21 -19.78 -20.58 -23.73
N ASN A 22 -20.66 -21.26 -23.00
CA ASN A 22 -22.03 -20.78 -22.82
C ASN A 22 -22.07 -19.63 -21.78
N ALA A 23 -23.17 -18.87 -21.76
CA ALA A 23 -23.33 -17.70 -20.89
C ALA A 23 -23.11 -18.01 -19.40
N MET A 24 -23.50 -19.21 -18.96
CA MET A 24 -23.33 -19.66 -17.59
C MET A 24 -21.86 -19.95 -17.25
N GLU A 25 -21.13 -20.60 -18.15
CA GLU A 25 -19.69 -20.85 -17.98
C GLU A 25 -18.88 -19.55 -17.89
N ILE A 26 -19.20 -18.57 -18.74
CA ILE A 26 -18.57 -17.24 -18.69
C ILE A 26 -18.84 -16.58 -17.34
N LEU A 27 -20.08 -16.61 -16.86
CA LEU A 27 -20.46 -16.06 -15.56
C LEU A 27 -19.72 -16.76 -14.41
N ILE A 28 -19.68 -18.09 -14.42
CA ILE A 28 -18.98 -18.89 -13.42
C ILE A 28 -17.50 -18.53 -13.38
N LYS A 29 -16.81 -18.51 -14.53
CA LYS A 29 -15.38 -18.17 -14.61
C LYS A 29 -15.10 -16.76 -14.09
N SER A 30 -15.98 -15.81 -14.39
CA SER A 30 -15.86 -14.43 -13.90
C SER A 30 -16.14 -14.29 -12.41
N ASP A 31 -17.15 -14.98 -11.86
CA ASP A 31 -17.43 -15.02 -10.42
C ASP A 31 -16.24 -15.57 -9.62
N HIS A 32 -15.54 -16.60 -10.13
CA HIS A 32 -14.34 -17.14 -9.49
C HIS A 32 -13.18 -16.14 -9.40
N ILE A 33 -13.17 -15.11 -10.24
CA ILE A 33 -12.20 -14.01 -10.18
C ILE A 33 -12.66 -13.00 -9.13
N ARG A 34 -13.93 -12.60 -9.14
CA ARG A 34 -14.50 -11.65 -8.17
C ARG A 34 -14.57 -12.17 -6.74
N ALA A 35 -14.76 -13.47 -6.56
CA ALA A 35 -15.14 -14.06 -5.28
C ALA A 35 -14.45 -15.41 -5.01
N ALA A 36 -14.71 -15.99 -3.84
CA ALA A 36 -14.30 -17.33 -3.46
C ALA A 36 -15.43 -18.01 -2.66
N GLU A 37 -15.32 -19.33 -2.44
CA GLU A 37 -16.32 -20.07 -1.68
C GLU A 37 -16.30 -19.72 -0.19
N SER A 38 -15.13 -19.41 0.38
CA SER A 38 -14.94 -19.04 1.79
C SER A 38 -13.82 -18.02 1.88
N TRP A 39 -14.13 -16.78 2.28
CA TRP A 39 -13.16 -15.68 2.28
C TRP A 39 -13.60 -14.47 3.08
N GLY A 40 -12.59 -13.72 3.51
CA GLY A 40 -12.69 -12.50 4.28
C GLY A 40 -11.92 -11.37 3.63
N PHE A 41 -12.40 -10.14 3.82
CA PHE A 41 -11.78 -8.93 3.28
C PHE A 41 -12.31 -7.67 3.95
N TYR A 42 -11.59 -6.57 3.76
CA TYR A 42 -12.03 -5.23 4.09
C TYR A 42 -12.51 -4.50 2.84
N ILE A 43 -13.50 -3.62 3.00
CA ILE A 43 -13.93 -2.68 1.96
C ILE A 43 -13.92 -1.25 2.52
N ASP A 44 -13.18 -0.37 1.87
CA ASP A 44 -13.27 1.07 2.03
C ASP A 44 -14.15 1.66 0.92
N ILE A 45 -15.26 2.30 1.31
CA ILE A 45 -16.19 2.96 0.40
C ILE A 45 -15.99 4.46 0.52
N LEU A 46 -15.41 5.06 -0.53
CA LEU A 46 -15.17 6.49 -0.64
C LEU A 46 -16.15 7.07 -1.66
N ASP A 47 -17.07 7.92 -1.20
CA ASP A 47 -17.98 8.66 -2.07
C ASP A 47 -17.41 10.04 -2.37
N TYR A 48 -17.40 10.42 -3.64
CA TYR A 48 -16.87 11.69 -4.13
C TYR A 48 -17.98 12.52 -4.74
N LYS A 49 -17.95 13.82 -4.47
CA LYS A 49 -18.74 14.83 -5.17
C LYS A 49 -17.85 16.04 -5.45
N ASP A 50 -17.84 16.50 -6.70
CA ASP A 50 -17.00 17.62 -7.16
C ASP A 50 -15.52 17.44 -6.76
N SER A 51 -15.00 16.22 -6.99
CA SER A 51 -13.64 15.78 -6.66
C SER A 51 -13.24 15.81 -5.18
N LYS A 52 -14.20 15.99 -4.26
CA LYS A 52 -13.98 15.93 -2.81
C LYS A 52 -14.62 14.68 -2.21
N ILE A 53 -13.96 14.08 -1.21
CA ILE A 53 -14.52 12.96 -0.46
C ILE A 53 -15.67 13.48 0.41
N LEU A 54 -16.87 13.00 0.13
CA LEU A 54 -18.09 13.30 0.88
C LEU A 54 -18.23 12.35 2.07
N THR A 55 -18.04 11.05 1.83
CA THR A 55 -18.12 10.03 2.89
C THR A 55 -17.04 8.98 2.71
N HIS A 56 -16.59 8.41 3.84
CA HIS A 56 -15.66 7.29 3.91
C HIS A 56 -16.18 6.28 4.93
N ASN A 57 -16.59 5.11 4.45
CA ASN A 57 -17.06 4.01 5.30
C ASN A 57 -16.12 2.81 5.15
N LYS A 58 -15.77 2.16 6.26
CA LYS A 58 -14.92 0.96 6.26
C LYS A 58 -15.72 -0.21 6.82
N TYR A 59 -15.73 -1.32 6.09
CA TYR A 59 -16.43 -2.54 6.45
C TYR A 59 -15.46 -3.73 6.46
N GLN A 60 -15.72 -4.69 7.34
CA GLN A 60 -15.13 -6.02 7.31
C GLN A 60 -16.20 -6.99 6.84
N VAL A 61 -15.89 -7.79 5.83
CA VAL A 61 -16.81 -8.77 5.26
C VAL A 61 -16.20 -10.15 5.41
N THR A 62 -17.02 -11.07 5.90
CA THR A 62 -16.74 -12.49 5.96
C THR A 62 -17.83 -13.20 5.19
N SER A 63 -17.48 -14.15 4.34
CA SER A 63 -18.46 -14.84 3.51
C SER A 63 -18.13 -16.30 3.29
N ARG A 64 -19.20 -17.09 3.12
CA ARG A 64 -19.12 -18.51 2.86
C ARG A 64 -20.32 -19.01 2.05
N THR A 65 -20.05 -19.88 1.10
CA THR A 65 -21.06 -20.69 0.40
C THR A 65 -21.33 -21.97 1.18
N PHE A 66 -22.60 -22.30 1.36
CA PHE A 66 -23.07 -23.54 1.98
C PHE A 66 -23.80 -24.40 0.96
N GLY A 67 -23.55 -25.71 0.96
CA GLY A 67 -24.15 -26.65 0.02
C GLY A 67 -23.36 -26.81 -1.29
N VAL A 68 -24.01 -27.38 -2.29
CA VAL A 68 -23.42 -27.70 -3.61
C VAL A 68 -24.27 -27.04 -4.69
N TYR A 69 -23.63 -26.55 -5.75
CA TYR A 69 -24.34 -25.95 -6.88
C TYR A 69 -25.26 -26.97 -7.57
N PRO A 70 -26.44 -26.55 -8.05
CA PRO A 70 -26.93 -25.16 -8.14
C PRO A 70 -27.64 -24.63 -6.88
N ASP A 71 -27.89 -25.47 -5.87
CA ASP A 71 -28.67 -25.13 -4.67
C ASP A 71 -27.83 -24.46 -3.56
N ALA A 72 -26.57 -24.13 -3.86
CA ALA A 72 -25.65 -23.53 -2.91
C ALA A 72 -26.12 -22.15 -2.45
N ILE A 73 -26.07 -21.91 -1.14
CA ILE A 73 -26.49 -20.65 -0.51
C ILE A 73 -25.25 -19.86 -0.12
N TYR A 74 -25.09 -18.68 -0.73
CA TYR A 74 -24.07 -17.73 -0.33
C TYR A 74 -24.54 -16.91 0.87
N LYS A 75 -23.79 -16.98 1.98
CA LYS A 75 -24.04 -16.20 3.19
C LYS A 75 -22.84 -15.29 3.47
N SER A 76 -23.10 -14.14 4.09
CA SER A 76 -22.04 -13.23 4.51
C SER A 76 -22.46 -12.43 5.73
N THR A 77 -21.47 -12.01 6.51
CA THR A 77 -21.64 -11.01 7.55
C THR A 77 -20.74 -9.82 7.29
N VAL A 78 -21.28 -8.64 7.56
CA VAL A 78 -20.62 -7.35 7.32
C VAL A 78 -20.60 -6.60 8.63
N PHE A 79 -19.41 -6.20 9.07
CA PHE A 79 -19.20 -5.37 10.26
C PHE A 79 -18.82 -3.97 9.81
N ALA A 80 -19.61 -2.97 10.20
CA ALA A 80 -19.22 -1.58 10.01
C ALA A 80 -18.14 -1.20 11.03
N LEU A 81 -16.98 -0.74 10.54
CA LEU A 81 -15.83 -0.35 11.37
C LEU A 81 -15.72 1.16 11.48
N GLN A 82 -16.01 1.88 10.40
CA GLN A 82 -15.94 3.33 10.33
C GLN A 82 -17.06 3.88 9.44
N PRO A 83 -17.52 5.13 9.67
CA PRO A 83 -17.14 6.03 10.76
C PRO A 83 -17.77 5.66 12.13
N LYS A 84 -17.36 6.34 13.21
CA LYS A 84 -17.74 6.01 14.59
C LYS A 84 -19.25 5.92 14.84
N ASN A 85 -20.06 6.68 14.11
CA ASN A 85 -21.53 6.68 14.24
C ASN A 85 -22.20 5.43 13.67
N VAL A 86 -21.55 4.71 12.76
CA VAL A 86 -22.03 3.42 12.23
C VAL A 86 -21.22 2.23 12.73
N ALA A 87 -20.07 2.48 13.37
CA ALA A 87 -19.21 1.45 13.92
C ALA A 87 -19.99 0.51 14.86
N GLY A 88 -19.79 -0.80 14.65
CA GLY A 88 -20.48 -1.85 15.40
C GLY A 88 -21.84 -2.26 14.84
N GLN A 89 -22.39 -1.56 13.83
CA GLN A 89 -23.51 -2.10 13.06
C GLN A 89 -23.09 -3.37 12.32
N LYS A 90 -24.03 -4.31 12.22
CA LYS A 90 -23.78 -5.61 11.58
C LYS A 90 -24.86 -5.91 10.56
N THR A 91 -24.46 -6.42 9.42
CA THR A 91 -25.37 -6.93 8.38
C THR A 91 -25.16 -8.42 8.24
N LEU A 92 -26.23 -9.19 8.12
CA LEU A 92 -26.21 -10.59 7.71
C LEU A 92 -26.92 -10.71 6.37
N LYS A 93 -26.25 -11.30 5.37
CA LYS A 93 -26.88 -11.87 4.18
C LYS A 93 -27.00 -13.39 4.39
N ASN A 94 -28.21 -13.91 4.28
CA ASN A 94 -28.48 -15.34 4.22
C ASN A 94 -29.36 -15.64 2.99
N GLY A 95 -28.73 -16.05 1.88
CA GLY A 95 -29.42 -16.11 0.58
C GLY A 95 -29.86 -14.71 0.15
N GLN A 96 -31.15 -14.51 -0.13
CA GLN A 96 -31.70 -13.18 -0.49
C GLN A 96 -32.23 -12.38 0.71
N VAL A 97 -32.07 -12.90 1.93
CA VAL A 97 -32.59 -12.25 3.14
C VAL A 97 -31.48 -11.48 3.83
N TYR A 98 -31.74 -10.20 4.11
CA TYR A 98 -30.81 -9.31 4.79
C TYR A 98 -31.34 -8.89 6.16
N TRP A 99 -30.50 -8.98 7.18
CA TRP A 99 -30.79 -8.48 8.53
C TRP A 99 -29.73 -7.46 8.95
N GLN A 100 -30.18 -6.35 9.53
CA GLN A 100 -29.33 -5.30 10.07
C GLN A 100 -29.51 -5.22 11.58
N PHE A 101 -28.40 -5.26 12.31
CA PHE A 101 -28.35 -5.05 13.75
C PHE A 101 -27.76 -3.67 14.08
N PHE A 102 -28.45 -2.93 14.95
CA PHE A 102 -28.05 -1.62 15.44
C PHE A 102 -27.64 -1.70 16.92
N PRO A 103 -26.35 -1.50 17.27
CA PRO A 103 -25.88 -1.72 18.64
C PRO A 103 -26.44 -0.70 19.65
N SER A 104 -26.69 0.54 19.23
CA SER A 104 -27.19 1.62 20.10
C SER A 104 -28.61 1.36 20.59
N THR A 105 -29.48 0.82 19.73
CA THR A 105 -30.88 0.52 20.05
C THR A 105 -31.11 -0.95 20.36
N LYS A 106 -30.12 -1.81 20.10
CA LYS A 106 -30.22 -3.29 20.12
C LYS A 106 -31.28 -3.85 19.18
N ASN A 107 -31.75 -3.07 18.21
CA ASN A 107 -32.74 -3.51 17.24
C ASN A 107 -32.12 -4.38 16.14
N LEU A 108 -32.84 -5.43 15.78
CA LEU A 108 -32.56 -6.30 14.64
C LEU A 108 -33.71 -6.17 13.63
N VAL A 109 -33.44 -5.62 12.46
CA VAL A 109 -34.46 -5.34 11.45
C VAL A 109 -34.12 -6.02 10.14
N ARG A 110 -35.15 -6.41 9.38
CA ARG A 110 -34.98 -6.89 8.01
C ARG A 110 -34.77 -5.70 7.09
N ILE A 111 -33.81 -5.79 6.19
CA ILE A 111 -33.58 -4.78 5.13
C ILE A 111 -33.67 -5.43 3.75
N SER A 112 -33.78 -4.61 2.70
CA SER A 112 -33.65 -5.08 1.32
C SER A 112 -32.17 -5.06 0.89
N GLY A 113 -31.77 -5.95 -0.02
CA GLY A 113 -30.47 -5.87 -0.68
C GLY A 113 -30.26 -4.56 -1.47
N ALA A 114 -31.36 -3.91 -1.89
CA ALA A 114 -31.35 -2.60 -2.55
C ALA A 114 -31.23 -1.42 -1.57
N GLN A 115 -31.19 -1.66 -0.26
CA GLN A 115 -30.99 -0.61 0.73
C GLN A 115 -29.63 0.07 0.50
N ARG A 116 -29.65 1.39 0.36
CA ARG A 116 -28.44 2.22 0.19
C ARG A 116 -27.64 2.24 1.50
N MET A 117 -26.35 1.91 1.42
CA MET A 117 -25.46 1.85 2.59
C MET A 117 -24.50 3.04 2.63
N SER A 118 -23.86 3.37 1.50
CA SER A 118 -22.89 4.46 1.40
C SER A 118 -22.69 4.86 -0.06
N GLY A 119 -22.65 6.16 -0.37
CA GLY A 119 -22.47 6.64 -1.75
C GLY A 119 -23.43 5.93 -2.70
N GLN A 120 -22.99 5.49 -3.87
CA GLN A 120 -23.80 4.73 -4.83
C GLN A 120 -23.91 3.22 -4.52
N VAL A 121 -23.53 2.77 -3.30
CA VAL A 121 -23.42 1.35 -2.92
C VAL A 121 -24.61 0.90 -2.07
N ASN A 122 -25.20 -0.23 -2.45
CA ASN A 122 -26.29 -0.89 -1.73
C ASN A 122 -25.79 -2.08 -0.91
N ALA A 123 -26.62 -2.60 0.00
CA ALA A 123 -26.29 -3.73 0.87
C ALA A 123 -25.84 -4.97 0.08
N ALA A 124 -26.48 -5.24 -1.07
CA ALA A 124 -26.10 -6.35 -1.93
C ALA A 124 -24.72 -6.18 -2.59
N ASP A 125 -24.26 -4.95 -2.86
CA ASP A 125 -22.95 -4.73 -3.46
C ASP A 125 -21.80 -5.01 -2.47
N ILE A 126 -22.06 -4.83 -1.17
CA ILE A 126 -21.10 -5.11 -0.09
C ILE A 126 -21.14 -6.58 0.31
N ALA A 127 -22.35 -7.12 0.50
CA ALA A 127 -22.56 -8.43 1.09
C ALA A 127 -22.70 -9.56 0.06
N SER A 128 -22.87 -9.27 -1.24
CA SER A 128 -22.95 -10.27 -2.31
C SER A 128 -21.74 -10.19 -3.24
N SER A 129 -21.15 -11.35 -3.51
CA SER A 129 -19.96 -11.44 -4.36
C SER A 129 -20.15 -12.29 -5.62
N ASN A 130 -21.18 -13.16 -5.65
CA ASN A 130 -21.43 -14.11 -6.74
C ASN A 130 -22.73 -13.77 -7.47
N TYR A 131 -22.66 -13.50 -8.77
CA TYR A 131 -23.85 -13.26 -9.57
C TYR A 131 -24.58 -14.54 -9.96
N ARG A 132 -23.88 -15.68 -10.10
CA ARG A 132 -24.48 -16.96 -10.53
C ARG A 132 -25.60 -17.47 -9.62
N ASN A 133 -25.61 -17.06 -8.35
CA ASN A 133 -26.64 -17.44 -7.40
C ASN A 133 -27.91 -16.61 -7.59
N ASP A 134 -27.76 -15.34 -7.95
CA ASP A 134 -28.82 -14.35 -7.90
C ASP A 134 -29.46 -14.12 -9.29
N TYR A 135 -28.75 -14.45 -10.38
CA TYR A 135 -29.17 -14.14 -11.75
C TYR A 135 -29.09 -15.32 -12.72
N VAL A 136 -29.93 -15.27 -13.76
CA VAL A 136 -29.88 -16.14 -14.95
C VAL A 136 -29.13 -15.40 -16.06
N PRO A 137 -27.99 -15.93 -16.55
CA PRO A 137 -27.24 -15.29 -17.64
C PRO A 137 -27.77 -15.66 -19.02
N SER A 138 -27.71 -14.70 -19.94
CA SER A 138 -27.86 -14.89 -21.38
C SER A 138 -26.74 -14.15 -22.12
N LEU A 139 -26.25 -14.71 -23.22
CA LEU A 139 -25.20 -14.09 -24.03
C LEU A 139 -25.85 -13.12 -25.01
N VAL A 140 -25.57 -11.82 -24.86
CA VAL A 140 -26.10 -10.76 -25.73
C VAL A 140 -25.17 -10.50 -26.91
N SER A 141 -23.86 -10.52 -26.65
CA SER A 141 -22.84 -10.37 -27.69
C SER A 141 -21.62 -11.18 -27.34
N GLU A 142 -21.10 -11.88 -28.35
CA GLU A 142 -19.82 -12.57 -28.27
C GLU A 142 -18.65 -11.62 -28.32
N LYS A 143 -18.77 -10.45 -28.95
CA LYS A 143 -17.64 -9.55 -29.16
C LYS A 143 -18.08 -8.10 -29.08
N GLU A 144 -17.63 -7.43 -28.03
CA GLU A 144 -17.77 -5.98 -27.86
C GLU A 144 -16.46 -5.42 -27.32
N ILE A 145 -15.96 -4.32 -27.89
CA ILE A 145 -14.74 -3.67 -27.39
C ILE A 145 -15.14 -2.67 -26.30
N VAL A 146 -14.68 -2.89 -25.07
CA VAL A 146 -14.91 -1.99 -23.92
C VAL A 146 -13.58 -1.72 -23.26
N LEU A 147 -13.21 -0.44 -23.12
CA LEU A 147 -11.93 -0.02 -22.53
C LEU A 147 -10.72 -0.72 -23.18
N GLN A 148 -10.72 -0.81 -24.52
CA GLN A 148 -9.68 -1.48 -25.32
C GLN A 148 -9.55 -3.00 -25.09
N LYS A 149 -10.51 -3.62 -24.40
CA LYS A 149 -10.59 -5.06 -24.19
C LYS A 149 -11.70 -5.66 -25.03
N GLU A 150 -11.45 -6.83 -25.60
CA GLU A 150 -12.49 -7.62 -26.23
C GLU A 150 -13.30 -8.36 -25.16
N CYS A 151 -14.60 -8.13 -25.10
CA CYS A 151 -15.47 -8.65 -24.07
C CYS A 151 -16.63 -9.48 -24.63
N TYR A 152 -17.03 -10.50 -23.87
CA TYR A 152 -18.39 -11.03 -23.88
C TYR A 152 -19.31 -10.03 -23.19
N LYS A 153 -20.54 -9.87 -23.70
CA LYS A 153 -21.60 -9.13 -23.05
C LYS A 153 -22.71 -10.08 -22.63
N LEU A 154 -22.92 -10.20 -21.34
CA LEU A 154 -24.00 -10.98 -20.74
C LEU A 154 -25.13 -10.06 -20.30
N GLU A 155 -26.37 -10.51 -20.46
CA GLU A 155 -27.53 -9.99 -19.74
C GLU A 155 -27.87 -10.96 -18.61
N LEU A 156 -27.90 -10.44 -17.38
CA LEU A 156 -28.19 -11.19 -16.17
C LEU A 156 -29.55 -10.73 -15.63
N VAL A 157 -30.55 -11.60 -15.64
CA VAL A 157 -31.90 -11.31 -15.13
C VAL A 157 -32.10 -11.96 -13.77
N GLN A 158 -32.66 -11.24 -12.80
CA GLN A 158 -32.86 -11.76 -11.44
C GLN A 158 -33.64 -13.08 -11.41
N LYS A 159 -33.24 -14.01 -10.55
CA LYS A 159 -34.00 -15.25 -10.30
C LYS A 159 -35.22 -15.04 -9.40
N ASN A 160 -35.16 -14.04 -8.51
CA ASN A 160 -36.19 -13.74 -7.51
C ASN A 160 -36.34 -12.19 -7.40
N PRO A 161 -37.55 -11.64 -7.24
CA PRO A 161 -37.78 -10.22 -6.91
C PRO A 161 -37.07 -9.68 -5.66
N ASP A 162 -36.61 -10.52 -4.74
CA ASP A 162 -35.84 -10.07 -3.56
C ASP A 162 -34.39 -9.63 -3.89
N VAL A 163 -33.90 -9.93 -5.10
CA VAL A 163 -32.58 -9.52 -5.57
C VAL A 163 -32.54 -7.99 -5.75
N ALA A 164 -31.41 -7.37 -5.39
CA ALA A 164 -31.30 -5.91 -5.35
C ALA A 164 -31.53 -5.20 -6.70
N TYR A 165 -31.24 -5.88 -7.81
CA TYR A 165 -31.37 -5.33 -9.15
C TYR A 165 -32.12 -6.31 -10.05
N TYR A 166 -33.00 -5.76 -10.88
CA TYR A 166 -33.78 -6.57 -11.82
C TYR A 166 -32.90 -7.19 -12.90
N LYS A 167 -32.01 -6.36 -13.47
CA LYS A 167 -31.18 -6.72 -14.60
C LYS A 167 -29.79 -6.11 -14.52
N LEU A 168 -28.79 -6.88 -14.92
CA LEU A 168 -27.43 -6.43 -15.14
C LEU A 168 -27.03 -6.62 -16.60
N LEU A 169 -26.36 -5.64 -17.20
CA LEU A 169 -25.54 -5.88 -18.39
C LEU A 169 -24.09 -5.98 -17.94
N TYR A 170 -23.42 -7.08 -18.27
CA TYR A 170 -22.14 -7.46 -17.68
C TYR A 170 -21.12 -7.78 -18.77
N TRP A 171 -19.99 -7.07 -18.74
CA TRP A 171 -18.90 -7.23 -19.71
C TRP A 171 -17.74 -7.98 -19.07
N VAL A 172 -17.37 -9.09 -19.69
CA VAL A 172 -16.33 -10.01 -19.24
C VAL A 172 -15.26 -10.12 -20.32
N GLU A 173 -14.01 -9.84 -19.99
CA GLU A 173 -12.89 -9.91 -20.93
C GLU A 173 -12.68 -11.34 -21.49
N LYS A 174 -12.51 -11.45 -22.80
CA LYS A 174 -12.20 -12.73 -23.45
C LYS A 174 -10.82 -13.25 -23.05
N GLY A 175 -10.72 -14.57 -22.96
CA GLY A 175 -9.48 -15.27 -22.62
C GLY A 175 -9.18 -15.27 -21.11
N THR A 176 -9.28 -14.11 -20.45
CA THR A 176 -8.97 -13.99 -19.02
C THR A 176 -10.19 -14.11 -18.10
N TYR A 177 -11.39 -13.85 -18.61
CA TYR A 177 -12.65 -13.79 -17.87
C TYR A 177 -12.72 -12.73 -16.77
N HIS A 178 -11.77 -11.77 -16.76
CA HIS A 178 -11.82 -10.67 -15.81
C HIS A 178 -13.07 -9.83 -16.05
N PRO A 179 -13.78 -9.44 -14.98
CA PRO A 179 -14.87 -8.49 -15.10
C PRO A 179 -14.30 -7.14 -15.56
N VAL A 180 -14.99 -6.47 -16.49
CA VAL A 180 -14.56 -5.16 -17.00
C VAL A 180 -15.53 -4.08 -16.56
N LYS A 181 -16.82 -4.29 -16.80
CA LYS A 181 -17.88 -3.31 -16.57
C LYS A 181 -19.18 -4.02 -16.25
N VAL A 182 -20.01 -3.42 -15.41
CA VAL A 182 -21.40 -3.82 -15.20
C VAL A 182 -22.31 -2.60 -15.16
N GLN A 183 -23.49 -2.71 -15.76
CA GLN A 183 -24.56 -1.70 -15.69
C GLN A 183 -25.76 -2.29 -14.97
N TYR A 184 -26.32 -1.53 -14.03
CA TYR A 184 -27.40 -1.97 -13.16
C TYR A 184 -28.72 -1.33 -13.57
N TYR A 185 -29.78 -2.13 -13.70
CA TYR A 185 -31.09 -1.68 -14.15
C TYR A 185 -32.20 -2.02 -13.14
N ALA A 186 -33.12 -1.08 -12.95
CA ALA A 186 -34.35 -1.28 -12.21
C ALA A 186 -35.38 -2.09 -13.00
N VAL A 187 -36.45 -2.53 -12.34
CA VAL A 187 -37.59 -3.23 -12.97
C VAL A 187 -38.23 -2.38 -14.07
N SER A 188 -38.25 -1.04 -13.91
CA SER A 188 -38.75 -0.11 -14.93
C SER A 188 -37.86 0.02 -16.16
N GLY A 189 -36.68 -0.63 -16.19
CA GLY A 189 -35.67 -0.44 -17.23
C GLY A 189 -34.79 0.78 -17.03
N LYS A 190 -34.98 1.57 -15.95
CA LYS A 190 -34.10 2.71 -15.64
C LYS A 190 -32.67 2.22 -15.34
N HIS A 191 -31.68 2.80 -16.02
CA HIS A 191 -30.26 2.62 -15.71
C HIS A 191 -29.94 3.35 -14.40
N LEU A 192 -29.49 2.60 -13.40
CA LEU A 192 -29.25 3.12 -12.04
C LEU A 192 -27.81 3.58 -11.86
N LYS A 193 -26.85 2.77 -12.29
CA LYS A 193 -25.41 3.04 -12.15
C LYS A 193 -24.59 2.14 -13.05
N THR A 194 -23.35 2.56 -13.33
CA THR A 194 -22.33 1.74 -13.98
C THR A 194 -21.17 1.52 -13.01
N ALA A 195 -20.67 0.29 -12.92
CA ALA A 195 -19.47 -0.04 -12.17
C ALA A 195 -18.37 -0.60 -13.07
N TYR A 196 -17.12 -0.25 -12.78
CA TYR A 196 -15.92 -0.68 -13.48
C TYR A 196 -14.99 -1.38 -12.50
N TYR A 197 -14.43 -2.52 -12.93
CA TYR A 197 -13.50 -3.30 -12.14
C TYR A 197 -12.07 -2.88 -12.47
N ARG A 198 -11.31 -2.48 -11.47
CA ARG A 198 -9.98 -1.88 -11.61
C ARG A 198 -9.01 -2.46 -10.57
N ASP A 199 -7.74 -2.08 -10.70
CA ASP A 199 -6.67 -2.39 -9.75
C ASP A 199 -6.54 -3.89 -9.45
N PHE A 200 -6.36 -4.71 -10.49
CA PHE A 200 -6.22 -6.15 -10.32
C PHE A 200 -4.88 -6.49 -9.67
N LYS A 201 -4.92 -7.20 -8.54
CA LYS A 201 -3.73 -7.64 -7.78
C LYS A 201 -3.86 -9.12 -7.41
N MET A 202 -2.74 -9.77 -7.16
CA MET A 202 -2.70 -11.17 -6.77
C MET A 202 -3.27 -11.33 -5.35
N ALA A 203 -4.32 -12.13 -5.20
CA ALA A 203 -4.91 -12.50 -3.91
C ALA A 203 -5.53 -13.89 -4.02
N MET A 204 -5.33 -14.74 -2.99
CA MET A 204 -5.80 -16.14 -2.98
C MET A 204 -5.42 -16.90 -4.27
N GLY A 205 -4.19 -16.70 -4.76
CA GLY A 205 -3.63 -17.37 -5.93
C GLY A 205 -4.16 -16.90 -7.29
N ARG A 206 -4.93 -15.79 -7.37
CA ARG A 206 -5.50 -15.27 -8.63
C ARG A 206 -5.46 -13.75 -8.68
N LEU A 207 -5.50 -13.15 -9.87
CA LEU A 207 -5.69 -11.71 -10.02
C LEU A 207 -7.15 -11.35 -9.70
N LYS A 208 -7.37 -10.61 -8.61
CA LYS A 208 -8.70 -10.17 -8.16
C LYS A 208 -8.81 -8.64 -8.23
N PRO A 209 -9.97 -8.07 -8.56
CA PRO A 209 -10.15 -6.63 -8.56
C PRO A 209 -10.03 -6.08 -7.13
N HIS A 210 -9.14 -5.12 -6.91
CA HIS A 210 -9.03 -4.42 -5.63
C HIS A 210 -9.75 -3.07 -5.62
N GLU A 211 -10.37 -2.70 -6.75
CA GLU A 211 -11.21 -1.51 -6.82
C GLU A 211 -12.43 -1.74 -7.71
N ILE A 212 -13.60 -1.33 -7.22
CA ILE A 212 -14.81 -1.16 -8.03
C ILE A 212 -15.14 0.34 -8.05
N PHE A 213 -15.09 0.94 -9.24
CA PHE A 213 -15.39 2.35 -9.46
C PHE A 213 -16.80 2.50 -10.04
N ILE A 214 -17.65 3.21 -9.32
CA ILE A 214 -19.08 3.34 -9.59
C ILE A 214 -19.41 4.78 -9.96
N VAL A 215 -20.17 4.95 -11.02
CA VAL A 215 -20.70 6.24 -11.47
C VAL A 215 -22.20 6.15 -11.67
N ASP A 216 -22.91 7.21 -11.31
CA ASP A 216 -24.32 7.37 -11.61
C ASP A 216 -24.44 8.05 -12.99
N PRO A 217 -25.18 7.48 -13.96
CA PRO A 217 -25.36 8.09 -15.27
C PRO A 217 -26.09 9.44 -15.23
N LEU A 218 -26.73 9.81 -14.11
CA LEU A 218 -27.47 11.05 -13.95
C LEU A 218 -26.71 12.10 -13.12
N GLU A 219 -25.66 11.71 -12.40
CA GLU A 219 -24.85 12.62 -11.57
C GLU A 219 -23.39 12.62 -12.03
N GLU A 220 -23.07 13.43 -13.06
CA GLU A 220 -21.74 13.45 -13.70
C GLU A 220 -20.58 13.79 -12.75
N ASN A 221 -20.85 14.54 -11.68
CA ASN A 221 -19.84 14.94 -10.69
C ASN A 221 -19.79 14.03 -9.45
N GLN A 222 -20.55 12.93 -9.42
CA GLN A 222 -20.53 11.97 -8.31
C GLN A 222 -19.92 10.64 -8.73
N ALA A 223 -19.01 10.12 -7.90
CA ALA A 223 -18.45 8.79 -8.10
C ALA A 223 -18.18 8.11 -6.76
N THR A 224 -18.34 6.80 -6.70
CA THR A 224 -18.02 6.02 -5.51
C THR A 224 -16.94 5.01 -5.83
N ARG A 225 -15.93 4.91 -4.96
CA ARG A 225 -14.85 3.91 -5.04
C ARG A 225 -15.07 2.90 -3.92
N MET A 226 -15.14 1.62 -4.26
CA MET A 226 -15.05 0.51 -3.31
C MET A 226 -13.66 -0.09 -3.43
N ILE A 227 -12.84 0.06 -2.40
CA ILE A 227 -11.45 -0.41 -2.37
C ILE A 227 -11.39 -1.64 -1.47
N TYR A 228 -10.96 -2.75 -2.04
CA TYR A 228 -10.83 -4.02 -1.32
C TYR A 228 -9.40 -4.18 -0.80
N SER A 229 -9.27 -4.61 0.45
CA SER A 229 -7.98 -4.89 1.09
C SER A 229 -8.07 -6.10 2.00
N GLY A 230 -6.91 -6.67 2.36
CA GLY A 230 -6.84 -7.83 3.25
C GLY A 230 -7.63 -9.04 2.75
N ILE A 231 -7.68 -9.29 1.44
CA ILE A 231 -8.37 -10.45 0.86
C ILE A 231 -7.63 -11.72 1.26
N HIS A 232 -8.29 -12.62 1.99
CA HIS A 232 -7.71 -13.86 2.48
C HIS A 232 -8.72 -15.01 2.48
N GLU A 233 -8.22 -16.24 2.54
CA GLU A 233 -9.05 -17.41 2.77
C GLU A 233 -9.58 -17.39 4.20
N GLU A 234 -10.89 -17.54 4.36
CA GLU A 234 -11.53 -17.43 5.66
C GLU A 234 -12.67 -18.43 5.76
N ASN A 235 -12.58 -19.37 6.69
CA ASN A 235 -13.57 -20.43 6.84
C ASN A 235 -14.26 -20.35 8.20
N MET A 236 -15.28 -19.51 8.29
CA MET A 236 -16.07 -19.36 9.52
C MET A 236 -17.16 -20.44 9.66
N PRO A 237 -17.46 -20.86 10.90
CA PRO A 237 -18.51 -21.84 11.18
C PRO A 237 -19.91 -21.28 10.85
N GLU A 238 -20.90 -22.17 10.64
CA GLU A 238 -22.23 -21.76 10.20
C GLU A 238 -22.95 -20.79 11.16
N HIS A 239 -22.72 -20.92 12.47
CA HIS A 239 -23.30 -20.00 13.45
C HIS A 239 -22.87 -18.56 13.23
N PHE A 240 -21.75 -18.32 12.54
CA PHE A 240 -21.29 -16.99 12.16
C PHE A 240 -22.23 -16.31 11.15
N PHE A 241 -23.02 -17.11 10.43
CA PHE A 241 -23.94 -16.67 9.38
C PHE A 241 -25.41 -16.91 9.76
N SER A 242 -25.73 -16.85 11.05
CA SER A 242 -27.10 -17.02 11.55
C SER A 242 -27.68 -15.72 12.10
N LYS A 243 -29.01 -15.61 12.04
CA LYS A 243 -29.73 -14.45 12.56
C LYS A 243 -29.57 -14.34 14.08
N ASP A 244 -29.61 -15.47 14.77
CA ASP A 244 -29.63 -15.53 16.23
C ASP A 244 -28.30 -15.10 16.86
N SER A 245 -27.18 -15.34 16.16
CA SER A 245 -25.86 -14.93 16.64
C SER A 245 -25.54 -13.46 16.36
N LEU A 246 -26.19 -12.83 15.37
CA LEU A 246 -25.76 -11.54 14.82
C LEU A 246 -25.58 -10.46 15.90
N ALA A 247 -26.48 -10.40 16.88
CA ALA A 247 -26.42 -9.41 17.96
C ALA A 247 -25.16 -9.56 18.84
N THR A 248 -24.77 -10.79 19.18
CA THR A 248 -23.64 -11.11 20.07
C THR A 248 -22.35 -11.42 19.31
N LEU A 249 -22.42 -11.55 17.98
CA LEU A 249 -21.29 -11.93 17.14
C LEU A 249 -20.16 -10.92 17.23
N ASN A 250 -18.97 -11.36 17.62
CA ASN A 250 -17.78 -10.53 17.52
C ASN A 250 -17.23 -10.61 16.10
N ARG A 251 -16.74 -9.48 15.58
CA ARG A 251 -15.99 -9.51 14.33
C ARG A 251 -14.75 -10.38 14.54
N PRO A 252 -14.40 -11.26 13.61
CA PRO A 252 -13.16 -12.00 13.69
C PRO A 252 -12.00 -11.01 13.66
N LEU A 253 -11.09 -11.20 14.60
CA LEU A 253 -9.84 -10.47 14.62
C LEU A 253 -8.88 -11.29 13.77
N PHE A 254 -8.68 -10.85 12.55
CA PHE A 254 -7.55 -11.34 11.79
C PHE A 254 -6.31 -10.65 12.34
N GLU A 255 -5.17 -11.32 12.28
CA GLU A 255 -3.94 -10.59 12.06
C GLU A 255 -4.21 -9.80 10.78
N ASP A 256 -4.64 -8.55 10.94
CA ASP A 256 -4.83 -7.64 9.84
C ASP A 256 -3.60 -7.81 8.94
N ASN A 257 -3.77 -7.72 7.62
CA ASN A 257 -2.73 -7.05 6.85
C ASN A 257 -2.59 -5.69 7.54
N LYS A 258 -1.73 -5.65 8.56
CA LYS A 258 -1.59 -4.56 9.50
C LYS A 258 -1.40 -3.38 8.59
N GLU A 259 -2.39 -2.49 8.58
CA GLU A 259 -2.35 -1.29 7.76
C GLU A 259 -1.11 -0.59 8.27
N ILE A 260 0.00 -0.75 7.54
CA ILE A 260 1.32 -0.64 8.15
C ILE A 260 1.40 0.77 8.70
N SER A 261 1.59 0.85 10.02
CA SER A 261 1.55 2.13 10.71
C SER A 261 2.65 3.04 10.18
N ALA A 262 2.50 4.35 10.34
CA ALA A 262 3.53 5.28 9.91
C ALA A 262 4.87 4.97 10.61
N GLU A 263 4.79 4.54 11.87
CA GLU A 263 5.90 4.09 12.71
C GLU A 263 6.57 2.84 12.12
N GLU A 264 5.81 1.84 11.71
CA GLU A 264 6.36 0.62 11.09
C GLU A 264 7.00 0.91 9.73
N ILE A 265 6.41 1.80 8.92
CA ILE A 265 7.01 2.21 7.63
C ILE A 265 8.36 2.88 7.89
N ILE A 266 8.45 3.79 8.88
CA ILE A 266 9.71 4.43 9.24
C ILE A 266 10.69 3.41 9.81
N GLN A 267 10.25 2.50 10.66
CA GLN A 267 11.11 1.45 11.23
C GLN A 267 11.75 0.61 10.12
N GLU A 268 10.97 0.19 9.12
CA GLU A 268 11.51 -0.55 7.97
C GLU A 268 12.44 0.32 7.10
N ALA A 269 12.10 1.59 6.88
CA ALA A 269 12.96 2.51 6.12
C ALA A 269 14.28 2.83 6.86
N ASP A 270 14.26 2.94 8.19
CA ASP A 270 15.43 3.15 9.05
C ASP A 270 16.37 1.95 8.96
N LYS A 271 15.82 0.73 8.94
CA LYS A 271 16.58 -0.50 8.62
C LYS A 271 17.19 -0.49 7.22
N LYS A 272 16.79 0.36 6.28
CA LYS A 272 17.46 0.49 4.96
C LYS A 272 18.56 1.55 4.97
N ARG A 273 18.69 2.34 6.03
CA ARG A 273 19.69 3.41 6.17
C ARG A 273 20.76 3.07 7.21
N CYS A 274 20.40 2.40 8.30
CA CYS A 274 21.27 2.12 9.43
C CYS A 274 21.07 0.71 10.01
N SER A 275 21.98 0.31 10.88
CA SER A 275 21.87 -0.87 11.73
C SER A 275 22.72 -0.71 13.01
N ASP A 276 22.54 -1.65 13.93
CA ASP A 276 23.34 -1.80 15.15
C ASP A 276 24.71 -2.44 14.88
N ASN A 277 25.73 -2.01 15.62
CA ASN A 277 27.11 -2.48 15.55
C ASN A 277 27.71 -2.40 14.14
N TRP A 278 27.63 -1.22 13.53
CA TRP A 278 28.07 -1.01 12.16
C TRP A 278 29.19 0.00 12.06
N LYS A 279 30.02 -0.19 11.04
CA LYS A 279 31.02 0.76 10.59
C LYS A 279 30.85 1.00 9.11
N PHE A 280 31.01 2.25 8.71
CA PHE A 280 30.96 2.65 7.31
C PHE A 280 31.82 3.88 7.06
N HIS A 281 32.28 4.00 5.82
CA HIS A 281 32.96 5.18 5.31
C HIS A 281 31.94 6.10 4.64
N LEU A 282 31.89 7.35 5.09
CA LEU A 282 31.08 8.39 4.48
C LEU A 282 32.00 9.28 3.64
N THR A 283 31.66 9.51 2.37
CA THR A 283 32.31 10.56 1.56
C THR A 283 31.28 11.58 1.12
N VAL A 284 31.50 12.84 1.46
CA VAL A 284 30.62 13.96 1.11
C VAL A 284 31.29 14.79 0.04
N TYR A 285 30.66 14.86 -1.12
CA TYR A 285 31.07 15.73 -2.22
C TYR A 285 30.15 16.94 -2.30
N GLU A 286 30.73 18.12 -2.45
CA GLU A 286 29.98 19.35 -2.73
C GLU A 286 30.24 19.81 -4.16
N PHE A 287 29.17 20.14 -4.88
CA PHE A 287 29.20 20.59 -6.27
C PHE A 287 28.54 21.95 -6.40
N HIS A 288 29.23 22.87 -7.10
CA HIS A 288 28.72 24.22 -7.42
C HIS A 288 28.56 24.39 -8.94
N PRO A 289 27.60 25.20 -9.40
CA PRO A 289 27.47 25.53 -10.82
C PRO A 289 28.72 26.20 -11.39
N GLN A 290 28.96 26.01 -12.68
CA GLN A 290 29.97 26.72 -13.45
C GLN A 290 29.30 27.51 -14.57
N GLU A 291 29.58 28.81 -14.62
CA GLU A 291 29.06 29.67 -15.69
C GLU A 291 29.51 29.14 -17.07
N GLY A 292 28.55 29.01 -17.99
CA GLY A 292 28.80 28.54 -19.36
C GLY A 292 29.09 27.04 -19.52
N LYS A 293 28.97 26.21 -18.47
CA LYS A 293 29.16 24.76 -18.56
C LYS A 293 27.95 23.98 -18.06
N SER A 294 27.67 22.84 -18.70
CA SER A 294 26.59 21.93 -18.32
C SER A 294 26.91 21.08 -17.08
N GLU A 295 28.20 20.90 -16.75
CA GLU A 295 28.63 20.07 -15.62
C GLU A 295 29.09 20.92 -14.42
N PRO A 296 28.60 20.62 -13.20
CA PRO A 296 28.99 21.36 -12.01
C PRO A 296 30.43 21.01 -11.58
N LYS A 297 31.08 21.93 -10.88
CA LYS A 297 32.44 21.74 -10.33
C LYS A 297 32.36 21.08 -8.97
N MET A 298 33.12 20.00 -8.74
CA MET A 298 33.39 19.51 -7.38
C MET A 298 34.28 20.53 -6.65
N VAL A 299 33.78 21.08 -5.54
CA VAL A 299 34.49 22.11 -4.75
C VAL A 299 34.98 21.60 -3.40
N SER A 300 34.34 20.58 -2.83
CA SER A 300 34.78 19.94 -1.59
C SER A 300 34.63 18.42 -1.66
N ARG A 301 35.51 17.75 -0.91
CA ARG A 301 35.47 16.31 -0.64
C ARG A 301 35.87 16.11 0.83
N ASP A 302 34.91 15.64 1.61
CA ASP A 302 35.06 15.39 3.03
C ASP A 302 34.88 13.89 3.29
N GLU A 303 35.70 13.33 4.16
CA GLU A 303 35.70 11.88 4.43
C GLU A 303 35.58 11.62 5.92
N TYR A 304 34.76 10.63 6.24
CA TYR A 304 34.48 10.22 7.62
C TYR A 304 34.53 8.71 7.73
N VAL A 305 34.92 8.22 8.90
CA VAL A 305 34.58 6.87 9.33
C VAL A 305 33.58 6.97 10.47
N CYS A 306 32.41 6.35 10.28
CA CYS A 306 31.32 6.35 11.24
C CYS A 306 31.18 4.97 11.85
N ARG A 307 30.82 4.93 13.14
CA ARG A 307 30.45 3.74 13.89
C ARG A 307 29.13 3.98 14.60
N THR A 308 28.24 3.01 14.57
CA THR A 308 26.93 3.06 15.25
C THR A 308 26.80 1.90 16.22
N LYS A 309 26.17 2.17 17.36
CA LYS A 309 25.81 1.14 18.35
C LYS A 309 24.50 1.53 19.03
N ILE A 310 23.59 0.58 19.17
CA ILE A 310 22.34 0.71 19.90
C ILE A 310 22.60 0.30 21.36
N PHE A 311 22.24 1.17 22.28
CA PHE A 311 22.22 0.91 23.71
C PHE A 311 20.77 0.77 24.16
N GLU A 312 20.52 0.24 25.37
CA GLU A 312 19.17 -0.05 25.89
C GLU A 312 18.15 1.09 25.70
N ASN A 313 18.60 2.35 25.77
CA ASN A 313 17.73 3.52 25.75
C ASN A 313 17.93 4.48 24.56
N THR A 314 18.96 4.29 23.72
CA THR A 314 19.23 5.20 22.57
C THR A 314 20.29 4.61 21.64
N SER A 315 20.31 5.05 20.37
CA SER A 315 21.45 4.79 19.48
C SER A 315 22.52 5.89 19.61
N LYS A 316 23.79 5.49 19.53
CA LYS A 316 24.92 6.42 19.51
C LYS A 316 25.69 6.27 18.21
N CYS A 317 26.22 7.39 17.73
CA CYS A 317 27.08 7.43 16.55
C CYS A 317 28.39 8.14 16.88
N TYR A 318 29.51 7.51 16.57
CA TYR A 318 30.84 8.11 16.62
C TYR A 318 31.31 8.29 15.18
N ALA A 319 31.71 9.50 14.81
CA ALA A 319 32.28 9.80 13.50
C ALA A 319 33.65 10.47 13.65
N GLU A 320 34.65 9.99 12.92
CA GLU A 320 35.98 10.59 12.86
C GLU A 320 36.22 11.18 11.47
N PHE A 321 36.69 12.42 11.43
CA PHE A 321 36.97 13.16 10.21
C PHE A 321 38.34 12.75 9.68
N LEU A 322 38.38 12.20 8.46
CA LEU A 322 39.60 11.70 7.81
C LEU A 322 40.19 12.73 6.82
N ALA A 323 39.31 13.49 6.15
CA ALA A 323 39.67 14.54 5.20
C ALA A 323 38.61 15.65 5.18
N PRO A 324 38.96 16.89 4.80
CA PRO A 324 40.30 17.38 4.42
C PRO A 324 41.27 17.55 5.61
N LYS A 325 42.56 17.84 5.32
CA LYS A 325 43.62 17.99 6.33
C LYS A 325 43.28 19.00 7.44
N SER A 326 42.50 20.03 7.14
CA SER A 326 42.08 21.07 8.09
C SER A 326 41.17 20.56 9.21
N VAL A 327 40.39 19.51 8.95
CA VAL A 327 39.45 18.91 9.91
C VAL A 327 39.85 17.50 10.33
N LYS A 328 40.91 16.95 9.74
CA LYS A 328 41.40 15.60 10.04
C LYS A 328 41.65 15.41 11.55
N GLY A 329 41.10 14.34 12.09
CA GLY A 329 41.18 13.96 13.50
C GLY A 329 40.12 14.61 14.38
N GLN A 330 39.27 15.51 13.86
CA GLN A 330 38.05 15.89 14.56
C GLN A 330 37.18 14.65 14.78
N LYS A 331 36.47 14.63 15.91
CA LYS A 331 35.59 13.51 16.26
C LYS A 331 34.24 14.07 16.68
N LEU A 332 33.17 13.46 16.19
CA LEU A 332 31.79 13.77 16.50
C LEU A 332 31.17 12.59 17.25
N LEU A 333 30.54 12.86 18.39
CA LEU A 333 29.72 11.90 19.10
C LEU A 333 28.27 12.40 19.13
N ARG A 334 27.35 11.57 18.64
CA ARG A 334 25.92 11.68 18.89
C ARG A 334 25.55 10.75 20.04
N GLU A 335 24.92 11.30 21.07
CA GLU A 335 24.30 10.57 22.17
C GLU A 335 22.86 11.07 22.35
N GLY A 336 21.88 10.26 21.93
CA GLY A 336 20.51 10.72 21.76
C GLY A 336 20.45 11.96 20.84
N ARG A 337 19.91 13.07 21.36
CA ARG A 337 19.81 14.36 20.64
C ARG A 337 20.97 15.33 20.90
N VAL A 338 22.02 14.89 21.59
CA VAL A 338 23.17 15.73 21.93
C VAL A 338 24.36 15.38 21.05
N PHE A 339 24.99 16.41 20.49
CA PHE A 339 26.17 16.29 19.64
C PHE A 339 27.37 16.95 20.31
N TRP A 340 28.47 16.20 20.41
CA TRP A 340 29.76 16.66 20.92
C TRP A 340 30.79 16.61 19.82
N LEU A 341 31.44 17.74 19.54
CA LEU A 341 32.52 17.86 18.58
C LEU A 341 33.85 18.09 19.32
N PHE A 342 34.81 17.22 19.06
CA PHE A 342 36.18 17.36 19.52
C PHE A 342 37.06 17.99 18.44
N ILE A 343 37.85 19.00 18.85
CA ILE A 343 38.76 19.73 17.97
C ILE A 343 40.21 19.48 18.44
N PRO A 344 41.01 18.67 17.72
CA PRO A 344 42.33 18.24 18.16
C PRO A 344 43.29 19.39 18.47
N GLY A 345 43.29 20.44 17.65
CA GLY A 345 44.20 21.57 17.80
C GLY A 345 44.04 22.33 19.10
N THR A 346 42.82 22.36 19.67
CA THR A 346 42.53 23.01 20.95
C THR A 346 42.31 22.03 22.09
N LYS A 347 42.18 20.73 21.78
CA LYS A 347 41.75 19.66 22.69
C LYS A 347 40.39 19.92 23.36
N ASN A 348 39.60 20.83 22.81
CA ASN A 348 38.29 21.18 23.34
C ASN A 348 37.22 20.21 22.82
N ILE A 349 36.25 19.93 23.69
CA ILE A 349 35.00 19.26 23.33
C ILE A 349 33.90 20.30 23.48
N VAL A 350 33.24 20.62 22.37
CA VAL A 350 32.15 21.59 22.32
C VAL A 350 30.85 20.90 21.99
N ARG A 351 29.74 21.37 22.57
CA ARG A 351 28.40 20.94 22.18
C ARG A 351 28.02 21.67 20.89
N ILE A 352 27.49 20.96 19.90
CA ILE A 352 26.95 21.54 18.68
C ILE A 352 25.48 21.16 18.50
N SER A 353 24.75 21.91 17.66
CA SER A 353 23.38 21.55 17.26
C SER A 353 23.39 20.47 16.18
N ALA A 354 22.37 19.61 16.17
CA ALA A 354 22.10 18.68 15.07
C ALA A 354 21.98 19.40 13.71
N SER A 355 21.49 20.64 13.72
CA SER A 355 21.33 21.49 12.53
C SER A 355 22.64 22.13 12.04
N GLN A 356 23.74 22.03 12.81
CA GLN A 356 25.03 22.61 12.45
C GLN A 356 25.54 21.98 11.15
N LYS A 357 25.80 22.81 10.13
CA LYS A 357 26.39 22.40 8.86
C LYS A 357 27.85 21.97 9.07
N LEU A 358 28.23 20.79 8.57
CA LEU A 358 29.58 20.23 8.72
C LEU A 358 30.33 20.13 7.38
N SER A 359 29.69 19.57 6.34
CA SER A 359 30.29 19.44 4.99
C SER A 359 29.25 19.56 3.90
N GLY A 360 29.47 20.45 2.92
CA GLY A 360 28.43 20.76 1.92
C GLY A 360 27.10 21.02 2.59
N GLN A 361 25.98 20.67 1.97
CA GLN A 361 24.65 20.80 2.57
C GLN A 361 24.39 19.85 3.75
N ALA A 362 25.33 18.98 4.14
CA ALA A 362 25.15 18.00 5.21
C ALA A 362 25.30 18.65 6.60
N THR A 363 24.32 18.42 7.46
CA THR A 363 24.36 18.80 8.88
C THR A 363 24.97 17.69 9.73
N ALA A 364 25.27 17.98 11.00
CA ALA A 364 25.65 16.96 11.98
C ALA A 364 24.60 15.83 12.07
N GLY A 365 23.31 16.17 11.97
CA GLY A 365 22.22 15.21 11.89
C GLY A 365 22.27 14.35 10.62
N ASP A 366 22.63 14.89 9.46
CA ASP A 366 22.71 14.07 8.23
C ASP A 366 23.89 13.08 8.25
N ILE A 367 24.97 13.41 8.98
CA ILE A 367 26.17 12.58 9.09
C ILE A 367 26.04 11.51 10.18
N ALA A 368 25.45 11.87 11.34
CA ALA A 368 25.47 11.03 12.53
C ALA A 368 24.07 10.64 13.06
N SER A 369 22.97 11.21 12.55
CA SER A 369 21.62 10.70 12.85
C SER A 369 21.15 9.73 11.80
N THR A 370 20.75 8.56 12.27
CA THR A 370 20.45 7.42 11.42
C THR A 370 19.00 6.95 11.49
N ASP A 371 18.30 7.29 12.57
CA ASP A 371 16.98 6.74 12.89
C ASP A 371 15.97 7.88 13.03
N PHE A 372 14.97 7.92 12.15
CA PHE A 372 13.91 8.94 12.23
C PHE A 372 12.83 8.56 13.23
N LEU A 373 12.62 7.27 13.49
CA LEU A 373 11.58 6.81 14.43
C LEU A 373 11.79 7.38 15.85
N GLU A 374 13.04 7.51 16.29
CA GLU A 374 13.39 8.04 17.62
C GLU A 374 13.03 9.54 17.76
N ASP A 375 13.18 10.30 16.68
CA ASP A 375 13.16 11.76 16.69
C ASP A 375 11.84 12.38 16.22
N TYR A 376 11.02 11.64 15.48
CA TYR A 376 9.82 12.18 14.84
C TYR A 376 8.56 11.36 15.15
N GLU A 377 7.42 12.05 15.26
CA GLU A 377 6.08 11.46 15.14
C GLU A 377 5.67 11.45 13.67
N ALA A 378 4.98 10.40 13.25
CA ALA A 378 4.76 10.14 11.84
C ALA A 378 3.28 9.98 11.50
N LYS A 379 2.90 10.47 10.33
CA LYS A 379 1.55 10.30 9.79
C LYS A 379 1.62 10.00 8.30
N ILE A 380 0.88 8.98 7.86
CA ILE A 380 0.64 8.77 6.43
C ILE A 380 -0.30 9.88 5.95
N VAL A 381 0.19 10.75 5.07
CA VAL A 381 -0.58 11.86 4.48
C VAL A 381 -1.01 11.58 3.04
N GLY A 382 -0.59 10.45 2.46
CA GLY A 382 -1.07 9.99 1.17
C GLY A 382 -0.14 8.98 0.52
N SER A 383 -0.24 8.85 -0.80
CA SER A 383 0.70 8.11 -1.62
C SER A 383 1.00 8.84 -2.91
N GLU A 384 2.25 8.75 -3.36
CA GLU A 384 2.75 9.50 -4.51
C GLU A 384 3.80 8.67 -5.24
N LYS A 385 3.85 8.76 -6.57
CA LYS A 385 4.91 8.13 -7.35
C LYS A 385 6.19 8.97 -7.26
N VAL A 386 7.28 8.37 -6.81
CA VAL A 386 8.61 8.96 -6.85
C VAL A 386 9.46 8.18 -7.85
N PHE A 387 9.88 8.86 -8.93
CA PHE A 387 10.41 8.21 -10.13
C PHE A 387 9.42 7.18 -10.69
N LYS A 388 9.73 5.88 -10.60
CA LYS A 388 8.90 4.76 -11.05
C LYS A 388 8.25 3.96 -9.91
N HIS A 389 8.41 4.41 -8.66
CA HIS A 389 8.02 3.65 -7.47
C HIS A 389 6.78 4.27 -6.82
N ASP A 390 5.77 3.45 -6.55
CA ASP A 390 4.62 3.85 -5.73
C ASP A 390 5.04 3.93 -4.26
N CYS A 391 5.01 5.13 -3.68
CA CYS A 391 5.51 5.36 -2.33
C CYS A 391 4.37 5.74 -1.37
N TYR A 392 4.49 5.34 -0.10
CA TYR A 392 3.83 6.04 1.00
C TYR A 392 4.41 7.45 1.09
N LYS A 393 3.56 8.44 1.34
CA LYS A 393 3.97 9.82 1.67
C LYS A 393 3.69 10.04 3.14
N LEU A 394 4.76 10.20 3.91
CA LEU A 394 4.72 10.43 5.34
C LEU A 394 5.00 11.90 5.64
N GLU A 395 4.27 12.46 6.59
CA GLU A 395 4.61 13.69 7.28
C GLU A 395 5.24 13.33 8.63
N LEU A 396 6.44 13.84 8.88
CA LEU A 396 7.17 13.61 10.13
C LEU A 396 7.30 14.95 10.84
N ILE A 397 6.84 15.01 12.08
CA ILE A 397 6.93 16.19 12.95
C ILE A 397 7.88 15.87 14.10
N ALA A 398 8.82 16.78 14.37
CA ALA A 398 9.80 16.58 15.41
C ALA A 398 9.14 16.42 16.79
N LYS A 399 9.60 15.46 17.58
CA LYS A 399 9.17 15.27 18.99
C LYS A 399 9.75 16.32 19.93
N ASP A 400 10.82 17.00 19.50
CA ASP A 400 11.60 17.93 20.32
C ASP A 400 12.29 18.99 19.43
N GLU A 401 12.62 20.15 20.00
CA GLU A 401 13.24 21.25 19.25
C GLU A 401 14.73 21.02 18.91
N ASN A 402 15.41 20.10 19.59
CA ASN A 402 16.86 19.86 19.45
C ASN A 402 17.26 18.97 18.26
N VAL A 403 16.32 18.58 17.41
CA VAL A 403 16.61 17.82 16.18
C VAL A 403 17.10 18.73 15.05
N ALA A 404 17.62 18.14 13.97
CA ALA A 404 18.12 18.91 12.83
C ALA A 404 17.03 19.66 12.06
N TYR A 405 15.79 19.12 12.02
CA TYR A 405 14.69 19.66 11.23
C TYR A 405 13.36 19.50 11.96
N GLN A 406 12.48 20.50 11.89
CA GLN A 406 11.22 20.46 12.63
C GLN A 406 10.11 19.68 11.90
N LYS A 407 10.22 19.60 10.57
CA LYS A 407 9.26 18.89 9.73
C LYS A 407 9.95 18.24 8.54
N LEU A 408 9.56 17.01 8.22
CA LEU A 408 9.98 16.30 7.02
C LEU A 408 8.76 15.80 6.26
N PHE A 409 8.86 15.76 4.93
CA PHE A 409 8.05 14.84 4.14
C PHE A 409 8.95 13.71 3.65
N TYR A 410 8.50 12.47 3.81
CA TYR A 410 9.31 11.29 3.56
C TYR A 410 8.55 10.28 2.69
N TRP A 411 9.16 9.87 1.59
CA TRP A 411 8.57 8.94 0.64
C TRP A 411 9.29 7.60 0.71
N VAL A 412 8.51 6.57 1.03
CA VAL A 412 9.00 5.20 1.23
C VAL A 412 8.26 4.27 0.27
N ASP A 413 9.01 3.50 -0.51
CA ASP A 413 8.49 2.55 -1.49
C ASP A 413 7.57 1.51 -0.83
N LYS A 414 6.38 1.31 -1.40
CA LYS A 414 5.36 0.41 -0.83
C LYS A 414 5.72 -1.07 -0.92
N GLU A 415 6.62 -1.45 -1.82
CA GLU A 415 6.97 -2.85 -2.07
C GLU A 415 8.10 -3.33 -1.16
N ASN A 416 9.13 -2.51 -0.97
CA ASN A 416 10.39 -2.92 -0.34
C ASN A 416 10.84 -1.99 0.80
N PHE A 417 10.05 -0.97 1.13
CA PHE A 417 10.33 0.03 2.17
C PHE A 417 11.59 0.85 1.94
N TYR A 418 12.06 0.95 0.69
CA TYR A 418 13.22 1.79 0.39
C TYR A 418 12.80 3.25 0.49
N PRO A 419 13.53 4.07 1.26
CA PRO A 419 13.35 5.50 1.14
C PRO A 419 13.73 5.92 -0.27
N ARG A 420 12.90 6.76 -0.88
CA ARG A 420 13.13 7.24 -2.26
C ARG A 420 13.40 8.73 -2.29
N LYS A 421 12.70 9.49 -1.45
CA LYS A 421 12.79 10.95 -1.38
C LYS A 421 12.51 11.44 0.04
N ILE A 422 13.16 12.53 0.41
CA ILE A 422 12.92 13.25 1.66
C ILE A 422 12.97 14.75 1.38
N GLU A 423 12.08 15.52 1.99
CA GLU A 423 12.10 16.98 1.96
C GLU A 423 12.21 17.53 3.38
N TYR A 424 13.10 18.49 3.57
CA TYR A 424 13.45 19.03 4.88
C TYR A 424 12.90 20.45 5.04
N TYR A 425 12.15 20.70 6.11
CA TYR A 425 11.53 22.01 6.38
C TYR A 425 11.98 22.59 7.72
N ALA A 426 12.19 23.90 7.74
CA ALA A 426 12.40 24.67 8.97
C ALA A 426 11.10 24.84 9.76
N LEU A 427 11.20 25.30 11.01
CA LEU A 427 10.03 25.63 11.85
C LEU A 427 9.08 26.64 11.18
N SER A 428 9.64 27.58 10.42
CA SER A 428 8.87 28.59 9.68
C SER A 428 8.11 28.04 8.47
N GLY A 429 8.27 26.75 8.13
CA GLY A 429 7.74 26.16 6.90
C GLY A 429 8.63 26.40 5.67
N LYS A 430 9.80 27.03 5.81
CA LYS A 430 10.75 27.18 4.70
C LYS A 430 11.31 25.82 4.29
N HIS A 431 11.18 25.46 3.01
CA HIS A 431 11.86 24.29 2.43
C HIS A 431 13.37 24.56 2.41
N LEU A 432 14.14 23.68 3.05
CA LEU A 432 15.59 23.82 3.22
C LEU A 432 16.37 23.07 2.15
N LYS A 433 15.96 21.82 1.85
CA LYS A 433 16.58 20.94 0.84
C LYS A 433 15.71 19.72 0.57
N THR A 434 15.99 19.07 -0.56
CA THR A 434 15.40 17.78 -0.94
C THR A 434 16.49 16.73 -1.07
N GLY A 435 16.30 15.57 -0.46
CA GLY A 435 17.18 14.41 -0.57
C GLY A 435 16.58 13.28 -1.41
N TYR A 436 17.42 12.58 -2.15
CA TYR A 436 17.07 11.37 -2.89
C TYR A 436 18.01 10.24 -2.53
N TYR A 437 17.45 9.13 -2.05
CA TYR A 437 18.20 7.92 -1.73
C TYR A 437 18.34 7.05 -2.99
N LYS A 438 19.56 6.56 -3.22
CA LYS A 438 19.92 5.80 -4.41
C LYS A 438 20.89 4.67 -4.06
N ASP A 439 21.15 3.83 -5.07
CA ASP A 439 22.20 2.80 -5.03
C ASP A 439 22.05 1.81 -3.86
N PHE A 440 20.87 1.22 -3.72
CA PHE A 440 20.64 0.18 -2.72
C PHE A 440 21.39 -1.09 -3.11
N LYS A 441 22.22 -1.61 -2.21
CA LYS A 441 23.00 -2.84 -2.43
C LYS A 441 22.85 -3.78 -1.25
N ALA A 442 22.81 -5.07 -1.55
CA ALA A 442 22.90 -6.14 -0.56
C ALA A 442 24.32 -6.21 0.01
N LEU A 443 24.41 -6.31 1.33
CA LEU A 443 25.64 -6.58 2.04
C LEU A 443 25.86 -8.09 2.18
N LYS A 444 27.02 -8.48 2.74
CA LYS A 444 27.39 -9.90 2.93
C LYS A 444 26.40 -10.68 3.80
N ASN A 445 25.70 -10.02 4.71
CA ASN A 445 24.68 -10.63 5.58
C ASN A 445 23.28 -10.68 4.93
N GLY A 446 23.14 -10.23 3.68
CA GLY A 446 21.87 -10.20 2.95
C GLY A 446 21.03 -8.94 3.20
N GLU A 447 21.41 -8.05 4.13
CA GLU A 447 20.70 -6.78 4.31
C GLU A 447 20.97 -5.82 3.15
N GLU A 448 19.92 -5.15 2.68
CA GLU A 448 20.03 -4.13 1.63
C GLU A 448 20.01 -2.72 2.23
N LYS A 449 21.00 -1.90 1.87
CA LYS A 449 21.15 -0.55 2.40
C LYS A 449 21.41 0.48 1.31
N ALA A 450 20.99 1.72 1.55
CA ALA A 450 21.29 2.85 0.69
C ALA A 450 22.79 3.15 0.69
N HIS A 451 23.42 3.23 -0.49
CA HIS A 451 24.82 3.64 -0.63
C HIS A 451 24.99 5.09 -1.08
N GLU A 452 23.90 5.79 -1.37
CA GLU A 452 23.94 7.16 -1.84
C GLU A 452 22.74 7.99 -1.35
N LEU A 453 23.03 9.19 -0.86
CA LEU A 453 22.06 10.24 -0.59
C LEU A 453 22.48 11.51 -1.36
N PHE A 454 21.60 11.96 -2.25
CA PHE A 454 21.82 13.17 -3.06
C PHE A 454 20.94 14.30 -2.57
N LEU A 455 21.53 15.36 -2.07
CA LEU A 455 20.87 16.54 -1.51
C LEU A 455 20.92 17.71 -2.50
N LEU A 456 19.77 18.35 -2.71
CA LEU A 456 19.60 19.50 -3.59
C LEU A 456 19.03 20.69 -2.81
N ASP A 457 19.56 21.88 -3.11
CA ASP A 457 18.96 23.14 -2.66
C ASP A 457 17.65 23.39 -3.43
N PRO A 458 16.55 23.79 -2.75
CA PRO A 458 15.25 23.92 -3.38
C PRO A 458 15.15 25.16 -4.28
N ILE A 459 16.02 26.15 -4.07
CA ILE A 459 16.10 27.40 -4.85
C ILE A 459 17.12 27.24 -5.96
N ASN A 460 18.35 26.82 -5.62
CA ASN A 460 19.42 26.67 -6.60
C ASN A 460 19.79 25.19 -6.78
N LYS A 461 19.06 24.52 -7.66
CA LYS A 461 19.19 23.09 -7.94
C LYS A 461 20.56 22.70 -8.52
N ASP A 462 21.37 23.67 -8.95
CA ASP A 462 22.72 23.43 -9.46
C ASP A 462 23.75 23.29 -8.33
N TYR A 463 23.38 23.66 -7.09
CA TYR A 463 24.13 23.30 -5.89
C TYR A 463 23.68 21.94 -5.39
N ALA A 464 24.62 21.00 -5.39
CA ALA A 464 24.34 19.64 -4.99
C ALA A 464 25.34 19.15 -3.95
N THR A 465 24.87 18.31 -3.04
CA THR A 465 25.73 17.55 -2.13
C THR A 465 25.44 16.08 -2.31
N ARG A 466 26.49 15.30 -2.59
CA ARG A 466 26.41 13.86 -2.79
C ARG A 466 27.10 13.18 -1.63
N ILE A 467 26.35 12.41 -0.86
CA ILE A 467 26.84 11.62 0.26
C ILE A 467 26.91 10.16 -0.19
N LEU A 468 28.10 9.57 -0.14
CA LEU A 468 28.32 8.16 -0.45
C LEU A 468 28.62 7.37 0.83
N TYR A 469 27.90 6.26 1.00
CA TYR A 469 28.15 5.28 2.04
C TYR A 469 28.89 4.09 1.41
N SER A 470 30.05 3.76 1.96
CA SER A 470 30.95 2.74 1.43
C SER A 470 31.57 1.93 2.56
N ASN A 471 32.17 0.78 2.24
CA ASN A 471 32.79 -0.12 3.21
C ASN A 471 31.88 -0.39 4.42
N ILE A 472 30.60 -0.64 4.13
CA ILE A 472 29.59 -0.87 5.14
C ILE A 472 29.75 -2.30 5.65
N GLU A 473 30.06 -2.43 6.94
CA GLU A 473 30.33 -3.72 7.58
C GLU A 473 29.77 -3.76 9.01
N MET A 474 29.35 -4.95 9.43
CA MET A 474 29.09 -5.21 10.85
C MET A 474 30.43 -5.22 11.59
N GLU A 475 30.58 -4.30 12.55
CA GLU A 475 31.73 -4.18 13.44
C GLU A 475 31.21 -3.93 14.86
N GLU A 476 31.39 -4.91 15.75
CA GLU A 476 31.11 -4.72 17.17
C GLU A 476 32.14 -3.78 17.79
N SER A 477 31.80 -2.49 17.80
CA SER A 477 32.65 -1.45 18.35
C SER A 477 32.59 -1.47 19.88
N PRO A 478 33.74 -1.32 20.57
CA PRO A 478 33.76 -1.32 22.02
C PRO A 478 33.04 -0.08 22.58
N GLU A 479 32.23 -0.29 23.63
CA GLU A 479 31.34 0.74 24.18
C GLU A 479 32.04 2.02 24.61
N TYR A 480 33.31 1.93 25.04
CA TYR A 480 34.06 3.09 25.48
C TYR A 480 34.20 4.13 24.36
N LEU A 481 34.19 3.75 23.08
CA LEU A 481 34.26 4.72 21.96
C LEU A 481 33.08 5.70 21.94
N PHE A 482 31.93 5.31 22.50
CA PHE A 482 30.71 6.11 22.50
C PHE A 482 30.51 6.90 23.80
N ARG A 483 31.61 7.33 24.42
CA ARG A 483 31.63 8.16 25.64
C ARG A 483 32.34 9.48 25.35
N LYS A 484 31.74 10.58 25.83
CA LYS A 484 32.26 11.94 25.63
C LYS A 484 33.73 12.08 26.06
N GLU A 485 34.10 11.54 27.22
CA GLU A 485 35.48 11.57 27.73
C GLU A 485 36.51 10.96 26.75
N ASN A 486 36.09 9.98 25.94
CA ASN A 486 36.97 9.24 25.03
C ASN A 486 37.10 9.89 23.65
N LEU A 487 36.53 11.08 23.46
CA LEU A 487 36.80 11.90 22.29
C LEU A 487 38.20 12.52 22.29
N LYS A 488 38.89 12.61 23.43
CA LYS A 488 40.20 13.28 23.50
C LYS A 488 41.34 12.55 22.80
#